data_AF-A0A2M9TIN1-F1
#
_entry.id   AF-A0A2M9TIN1-F1
#
_cell.length_a   1.000
_cell.length_b   1.000
_cell.length_c   1.000
_cell.angle_alpha   90.00
_cell.angle_beta   90.00
_cell.angle_gamma   90.00
#
_symmetry.space_group_name_H-M   'P 1'
#
loop_
_entity.id
_entity.type
_entity.pdbx_description
1 polymer ?
#
loop_
_entity_poly.entity_id
_entity_poly.type
_entity_poly.pdbx_seq_one_letter_code
_entity_poly.pdbx_strand_id
1 'polypeptide(L)'
;MLKILFTIIFSSLFFISNSQNIKEFEFIGSLKLEDNSTISYKLKFTDIGKGMIEGKSITDFSGDHRTTSEIKGRIDYENDRISYAEVKNLSTKSNYDEENFCYIHLTNADFNLKKRKSSIKGNFQGKFPDGENCAEGELILVGSEFFYKRMEKLNRKISRVKKIDSVTKANLKTSTFKRKLAKNLLENEDVISLYIDDSSEVFFGIVG
;
A
#
# COMPACT_ATOMS: atom_id res chain seq x y z
N MET A 1 -32.54 43.31 -33.50
CA MET A 1 -31.29 43.19 -32.72
C MET A 1 -31.44 42.42 -31.40
N LEU A 2 -32.58 42.49 -30.70
CA LEU A 2 -32.76 41.82 -29.38
C LEU A 2 -32.73 40.26 -29.42
N LYS A 3 -33.09 39.64 -30.55
CA LYS A 3 -33.07 38.17 -30.70
C LYS A 3 -31.68 37.55 -30.90
N ILE A 4 -30.71 38.32 -31.42
CA ILE A 4 -29.34 37.83 -31.67
C ILE A 4 -28.52 37.78 -30.36
N LEU A 5 -28.84 38.67 -29.41
CA LEU A 5 -28.20 38.70 -28.09
C LEU A 5 -28.56 37.46 -27.23
N PHE A 6 -29.77 36.92 -27.42
CA PHE A 6 -30.23 35.75 -26.67
C PHE A 6 -29.57 34.44 -27.14
N THR A 7 -29.19 34.36 -28.42
CA THR A 7 -28.52 33.18 -29.00
C THR A 7 -27.06 33.08 -28.59
N ILE A 8 -26.38 34.21 -28.34
CA ILE A 8 -24.98 34.21 -27.85
C ILE A 8 -24.91 33.80 -26.37
N ILE A 9 -25.92 34.15 -25.56
CA ILE A 9 -25.96 33.78 -24.13
C ILE A 9 -26.21 32.27 -23.95
N PHE A 10 -27.00 31.62 -24.83
CA PHE A 10 -27.27 30.18 -24.74
C PHE A 10 -26.11 29.29 -25.21
N SER A 11 -25.15 29.84 -25.95
CA SER A 11 -23.95 29.11 -26.42
C SER A 11 -22.85 29.01 -25.34
N SER A 12 -22.91 29.84 -24.29
CA SER A 12 -21.88 29.89 -23.24
C SER A 12 -21.99 28.82 -22.14
N LEU A 13 -23.01 27.95 -22.21
CA LEU A 13 -23.27 26.91 -21.20
C LEU A 13 -22.64 25.54 -21.50
N PHE A 14 -21.88 25.40 -22.60
CA PHE A 14 -21.10 24.20 -22.90
C PHE A 14 -19.64 24.30 -22.42
N PHE A 15 -19.41 24.77 -21.20
CA PHE A 15 -18.17 24.42 -20.51
C PHE A 15 -18.30 22.98 -20.02
N ILE A 16 -17.83 22.05 -20.86
CA ILE A 16 -17.65 20.64 -20.50
C ILE A 16 -16.61 20.59 -19.39
N SER A 17 -17.08 20.48 -18.15
CA SER A 17 -16.28 20.18 -16.98
C SER A 17 -15.62 18.82 -17.19
N ASN A 18 -14.40 18.80 -17.70
CA ASN A 18 -13.55 17.62 -17.67
C ASN A 18 -13.15 17.37 -16.22
N SER A 19 -13.98 16.61 -15.50
CA SER A 19 -13.58 16.04 -14.21
C SER A 19 -12.42 15.08 -14.48
N GLN A 20 -11.20 15.56 -14.27
CA GLN A 20 -10.03 14.71 -14.21
C GLN A 20 -10.26 13.76 -13.04
N ASN A 21 -10.63 12.52 -13.35
CA ASN A 21 -10.88 11.50 -12.34
C ASN A 21 -9.53 11.21 -11.67
N ILE A 22 -9.35 11.77 -10.48
CA ILE A 22 -8.22 11.49 -9.61
C ILE A 22 -8.26 9.98 -9.31
N LYS A 23 -7.28 9.24 -9.85
CA LYS A 23 -7.19 7.79 -9.64
C LYS A 23 -6.40 7.53 -8.38
N GLU A 24 -7.09 7.07 -7.34
CA GLU A 24 -6.47 6.57 -6.11
C GLU A 24 -6.13 5.09 -6.25
N PHE A 25 -4.96 4.71 -5.76
CA PHE A 25 -4.50 3.33 -5.70
C PHE A 25 -4.10 2.95 -4.28
N GLU A 26 -4.45 1.74 -3.87
CA GLU A 26 -4.09 1.19 -2.56
C GLU A 26 -3.59 -0.25 -2.70
N PHE A 27 -2.39 -0.49 -2.19
CA PHE A 27 -1.69 -1.77 -2.24
C PHE A 27 -1.24 -2.19 -0.83
N ILE A 28 -1.26 -3.50 -0.57
CA ILE A 28 -0.87 -4.11 0.70
C ILE A 28 0.02 -5.31 0.41
N GLY A 29 1.08 -5.46 1.20
CA GLY A 29 1.95 -6.63 1.17
C GLY A 29 3.12 -6.45 2.12
N SER A 30 4.33 -6.64 1.62
CA SER A 30 5.52 -6.64 2.48
C SER A 30 6.80 -6.19 1.77
N LEU A 31 7.76 -5.75 2.59
CA LEU A 31 9.18 -5.67 2.28
C LEU A 31 9.84 -6.95 2.79
N LYS A 32 10.55 -7.66 1.94
CA LYS A 32 11.38 -8.81 2.29
C LYS A 32 12.83 -8.36 2.27
N LEU A 33 13.47 -8.31 3.43
CA LEU A 33 14.88 -7.92 3.55
C LEU A 33 15.79 -9.09 3.11
N GLU A 34 17.07 -8.81 2.90
CA GLU A 34 18.06 -9.83 2.51
C GLU A 34 18.21 -10.97 3.51
N ASP A 35 18.02 -10.69 4.81
CA ASP A 35 18.02 -11.70 5.88
C ASP A 35 16.73 -12.54 5.93
N ASN A 36 15.85 -12.39 4.92
CA ASN A 36 14.49 -12.95 4.82
C ASN A 36 13.50 -12.48 5.89
N SER A 37 13.87 -11.52 6.75
CA SER A 37 12.88 -10.87 7.59
C SER A 37 11.86 -10.11 6.74
N THR A 38 10.64 -10.01 7.23
CA THR A 38 9.53 -9.44 6.48
C THR A 38 8.87 -8.32 7.27
N ILE A 39 8.79 -7.14 6.68
CA ILE A 39 8.13 -5.96 7.25
C ILE A 39 6.83 -5.75 6.49
N SER A 40 5.72 -5.60 7.23
CA SER A 40 4.43 -5.33 6.61
C SER A 40 4.40 -3.93 5.99
N TYR A 41 3.91 -3.83 4.76
CA TYR A 41 3.93 -2.59 3.99
C TYR A 41 2.60 -2.28 3.31
N LYS A 42 2.13 -1.05 3.47
CA LYS A 42 0.95 -0.52 2.79
C LYS A 42 1.35 0.71 1.99
N LEU A 43 0.87 0.80 0.76
CA LEU A 43 1.11 1.93 -0.12
C LEU A 43 -0.22 2.49 -0.61
N LYS A 44 -0.46 3.79 -0.41
CA LYS A 44 -1.60 4.50 -0.99
C LYS A 44 -1.10 5.73 -1.73
N PHE A 45 -1.45 5.87 -3.01
CA PHE A 45 -1.04 7.03 -3.80
C PHE A 45 -2.10 7.42 -4.82
N THR A 46 -1.89 8.59 -5.38
CA THR A 46 -2.74 9.20 -6.40
C THR A 46 -1.87 9.63 -7.57
N ASP A 47 -2.33 9.38 -8.80
CA ASP A 47 -1.75 10.00 -10.00
C ASP A 47 -2.23 11.46 -10.09
N ILE A 48 -1.30 12.40 -9.88
CA ILE A 48 -1.55 13.84 -9.93
C ILE A 48 -1.38 14.42 -11.35
N GLY A 49 -1.14 13.57 -12.35
CA GLY A 49 -1.05 13.93 -13.75
C GLY A 49 0.29 13.56 -14.36
N LYS A 50 0.26 13.18 -15.65
CA LYS A 50 1.44 12.77 -16.43
C LYS A 50 2.25 11.64 -15.78
N GLY A 51 1.58 10.77 -15.01
CA GLY A 51 2.20 9.66 -14.30
C GLY A 51 2.92 10.07 -13.02
N MET A 52 2.95 11.35 -12.63
CA MET A 52 3.50 11.75 -11.34
C MET A 52 2.59 11.27 -10.21
N ILE A 53 3.17 10.69 -9.17
CA ILE A 53 2.41 10.19 -8.02
C ILE A 53 2.84 10.84 -6.71
N GLU A 54 1.85 11.08 -5.86
CA GLU A 54 2.04 11.47 -4.47
C GLU A 54 1.15 10.61 -3.57
N GLY A 55 1.60 10.37 -2.34
CA GLY A 55 0.87 9.49 -1.45
C GLY A 55 1.54 9.27 -0.12
N LYS A 56 1.20 8.12 0.49
CA LYS A 56 1.75 7.68 1.76
C LYS A 56 2.08 6.19 1.72
N SER A 57 3.15 5.84 2.40
CA SER A 57 3.44 4.46 2.81
C SER A 57 3.12 4.29 4.30
N ILE A 58 2.91 3.04 4.71
CA ILE A 58 2.91 2.64 6.11
C ILE A 58 3.76 1.38 6.22
N THR A 59 4.95 1.52 6.83
CA THR A 59 5.82 0.41 7.23
C THR A 59 5.41 -0.11 8.59
N ASP A 60 5.67 -1.39 8.82
CA ASP A 60 5.33 -2.10 10.05
C ASP A 60 3.89 -1.83 10.50
N PHE A 61 2.95 -1.81 9.54
CA PHE A 61 1.56 -1.46 9.85
C PHE A 61 0.91 -2.47 10.81
N SER A 62 1.53 -3.64 10.98
CA SER A 62 1.18 -4.76 11.87
C SER A 62 1.94 -4.78 13.21
N GLY A 63 2.92 -3.90 13.44
CA GLY A 63 3.83 -3.99 14.59
C GLY A 63 4.04 -2.68 15.35
N ASP A 64 5.05 -2.71 16.23
CA ASP A 64 5.31 -1.69 17.24
C ASP A 64 6.05 -0.46 16.68
N HIS A 65 6.76 -0.62 15.57
CA HIS A 65 7.54 0.44 14.92
C HIS A 65 6.80 1.05 13.72
N ARG A 66 5.46 0.92 13.68
CA ARG A 66 4.61 1.48 12.64
C ARG A 66 4.98 2.92 12.31
N THR A 67 5.34 3.15 11.05
CA THR A 67 5.75 4.47 10.55
C THR A 67 4.98 4.81 9.28
N THR A 68 4.45 6.03 9.19
CA THR A 68 3.76 6.55 8.01
C THR A 68 4.64 7.59 7.35
N SER A 69 4.96 7.41 6.08
CA SER A 69 5.86 8.30 5.33
C SER A 69 5.15 8.90 4.13
N GLU A 70 5.53 10.12 3.75
CA GLU A 70 5.14 10.72 2.47
C GLU A 70 5.93 10.07 1.35
N ILE A 71 5.27 9.73 0.23
CA ILE A 71 5.94 9.21 -0.96
C ILE A 71 5.75 10.14 -2.15
N LYS A 72 6.80 10.23 -2.98
CA LYS A 72 6.77 10.90 -4.28
C LYS A 72 7.39 10.00 -5.34
N GLY A 73 6.82 10.01 -6.54
CA GLY A 73 7.29 9.11 -7.59
C GLY A 73 6.67 9.36 -8.95
N ARG A 74 6.82 8.35 -9.81
CA ARG A 74 6.22 8.30 -11.14
C ARG A 74 5.79 6.89 -11.54
N ILE A 75 4.81 6.84 -12.43
CA ILE A 75 4.38 5.67 -13.17
C ILE A 75 4.75 5.88 -14.64
N ASP A 76 5.37 4.87 -15.22
CA ASP A 76 5.52 4.71 -16.66
C ASP A 76 4.46 3.71 -17.13
N TYR A 77 3.37 4.25 -17.66
CA TYR A 77 2.25 3.45 -18.16
C TYR A 77 2.55 2.73 -19.48
N GLU A 78 3.58 3.15 -20.22
CA GLU A 78 3.96 2.50 -21.49
C GLU A 78 4.73 1.22 -21.22
N ASN A 79 5.59 1.23 -20.20
CA ASN A 79 6.44 0.10 -19.84
C ASN A 79 5.91 -0.71 -18.64
N ASP A 80 4.74 -0.36 -18.11
CA ASP A 80 4.16 -0.96 -16.90
C ASP A 80 5.15 -0.92 -15.70
N ARG A 81 5.76 0.25 -15.46
CA ARG A 81 6.76 0.46 -14.39
C ARG A 81 6.34 1.52 -13.39
N ILE A 82 6.79 1.38 -12.15
CA ILE A 82 6.63 2.38 -11.09
C ILE A 82 7.95 2.66 -10.39
N SER A 83 8.17 3.90 -9.99
CA SER A 83 9.30 4.30 -9.14
C SER A 83 8.84 5.33 -8.13
N TYR A 84 9.25 5.22 -6.88
CA TYR A 84 8.96 6.22 -5.85
C TYR A 84 10.01 6.19 -4.75
N ALA A 85 10.06 7.27 -3.98
CA ALA A 85 10.82 7.37 -2.75
C ALA A 85 9.91 7.83 -1.61
N GLU A 86 10.12 7.28 -0.42
CA GLU A 86 9.72 7.94 0.81
C GLU A 86 10.60 9.18 1.03
N VAL A 87 9.98 10.31 1.35
CA VAL A 87 10.68 11.61 1.43
C VAL A 87 10.73 12.20 2.83
N LYS A 88 9.78 11.83 3.69
CA LYS A 88 9.77 12.18 5.12
C LYS A 88 8.78 11.33 5.90
N ASN A 89 9.01 11.18 7.20
CA ASN A 89 8.02 10.64 8.11
C ASN A 89 6.93 11.67 8.43
N LEU A 90 5.68 11.22 8.43
CA LEU A 90 4.51 12.00 8.85
C LEU A 90 4.09 11.65 10.28
N SER A 91 4.28 10.40 10.69
CA SER A 91 4.10 9.92 12.06
C SER A 91 4.81 8.58 12.27
N THR A 92 5.27 8.32 13.49
CA THR A 92 5.89 7.05 13.86
C THR A 92 5.55 6.68 15.30
N LYS A 93 5.51 5.38 15.58
CA LYS A 93 5.51 4.84 16.95
C LYS A 93 6.92 4.50 17.44
N SER A 94 7.92 4.55 16.57
CA SER A 94 9.29 4.24 16.93
C SER A 94 9.91 5.35 17.78
N ASN A 95 10.89 4.98 18.59
CA ASN A 95 11.70 5.88 19.41
C ASN A 95 13.05 6.22 18.76
N TYR A 96 13.20 5.96 17.46
CA TYR A 96 14.40 6.33 16.70
C TYR A 96 14.45 7.84 16.44
N ASP A 97 15.65 8.39 16.42
CA ASP A 97 15.90 9.76 15.98
C ASP A 97 15.67 9.92 14.47
N GLU A 98 15.34 11.14 14.04
CA GLU A 98 14.99 11.44 12.64
C GLU A 98 16.07 11.01 11.63
N GLU A 99 17.35 11.13 12.03
CA GLU A 99 18.53 10.76 11.24
C GLU A 99 18.69 9.24 11.05
N ASN A 100 18.04 8.44 11.89
CA ASN A 100 18.16 6.98 11.86
C ASN A 100 17.00 6.29 11.12
N PHE A 101 16.09 7.05 10.51
CA PHE A 101 15.02 6.44 9.71
C PHE A 101 15.48 6.03 8.32
N CYS A 102 15.12 4.79 7.97
CA CYS A 102 15.43 4.17 6.71
C CYS A 102 14.27 4.39 5.72
N TYR A 103 14.45 5.27 4.74
CA TYR A 103 13.44 5.60 3.73
C TYR A 103 13.51 4.65 2.53
N ILE A 104 12.36 4.14 2.11
CA ILE A 104 12.26 3.20 0.99
C ILE A 104 12.33 3.93 -0.36
N HIS A 105 13.27 3.50 -1.20
CA HIS A 105 13.41 3.89 -2.60
C HIS A 105 13.15 2.69 -3.51
N LEU A 106 12.05 2.75 -4.27
CA LEU A 106 11.69 1.74 -5.25
C LEU A 106 11.98 2.28 -6.65
N THR A 107 12.80 1.55 -7.42
CA THR A 107 13.18 1.96 -8.78
C THR A 107 12.78 0.92 -9.80
N ASN A 108 12.09 1.37 -10.86
CA ASN A 108 11.71 0.58 -12.03
C ASN A 108 10.99 -0.76 -11.72
N ALA A 109 10.18 -0.78 -10.67
CA ALA A 109 9.43 -1.96 -10.26
C ALA A 109 8.32 -2.28 -11.25
N ASP A 110 7.99 -3.57 -11.39
CA ASP A 110 6.87 -4.05 -12.18
C ASP A 110 5.55 -3.52 -11.60
N PHE A 111 4.74 -2.91 -12.45
CA PHE A 111 3.46 -2.31 -12.07
C PHE A 111 2.32 -2.88 -12.90
N ASN A 112 1.54 -3.77 -12.30
CA ASN A 112 0.42 -4.42 -12.98
C ASN A 112 -0.91 -3.85 -12.51
N LEU A 113 -1.71 -3.30 -13.44
CA LEU A 113 -3.06 -2.75 -13.15
C LEU A 113 -4.21 -3.63 -13.67
N LYS A 114 -3.99 -4.92 -13.92
CA LYS A 114 -5.07 -5.82 -14.37
C LYS A 114 -6.20 -5.84 -13.33
N LYS A 115 -7.41 -5.49 -13.77
CA LYS A 115 -8.64 -5.25 -12.97
C LYS A 115 -8.98 -6.24 -11.84
N ARG A 116 -8.38 -7.44 -11.78
CA ARG A 116 -8.67 -8.47 -10.78
C ARG A 116 -7.49 -8.82 -9.85
N LYS A 117 -6.27 -8.38 -10.16
CA LYS A 117 -5.04 -8.71 -9.43
C LYS A 117 -3.98 -7.66 -9.75
N SER A 118 -4.21 -6.42 -9.34
CA SER A 118 -3.16 -5.41 -9.43
C SER A 118 -2.02 -5.75 -8.47
N SER A 119 -0.79 -5.45 -8.87
CA SER A 119 0.40 -5.74 -8.06
C SER A 119 1.55 -4.79 -8.36
N ILE A 120 2.41 -4.63 -7.37
CA ILE A 120 3.72 -3.98 -7.51
C ILE A 120 4.77 -4.98 -7.04
N LYS A 121 5.79 -5.24 -7.85
CA LYS A 121 6.90 -6.12 -7.49
C LYS A 121 8.23 -5.54 -7.95
N GLY A 122 9.23 -5.50 -7.08
CA GLY A 122 10.58 -5.09 -7.47
C GLY A 122 11.50 -4.88 -6.28
N ASN A 123 12.78 -4.66 -6.58
CA ASN A 123 13.79 -4.44 -5.55
C ASN A 123 13.73 -3.00 -5.04
N PHE A 124 13.88 -2.82 -3.74
CA PHE A 124 13.98 -1.52 -3.10
C PHE A 124 15.36 -1.36 -2.46
N GLN A 125 15.75 -0.09 -2.28
CA GLN A 125 16.87 0.32 -1.45
C GLN A 125 16.34 1.21 -0.34
N GLY A 126 16.68 0.91 0.89
CA GLY A 126 16.50 1.78 2.03
C GLY A 126 17.66 2.77 2.12
N LYS A 127 17.38 4.05 2.35
CA LYS A 127 18.42 5.06 2.61
C LYS A 127 18.13 5.88 3.85
N PHE A 128 19.19 6.19 4.60
CA PHE A 128 19.15 7.22 5.63
C PHE A 128 19.02 8.61 5.01
N PRO A 129 18.69 9.65 5.81
CA PRO A 129 18.55 11.03 5.30
C PRO A 129 19.84 11.60 4.69
N ASP A 130 21.01 11.11 5.11
CA ASP A 130 22.32 11.47 4.55
C ASP A 130 22.61 10.77 3.19
N GLY A 131 21.75 9.84 2.78
CA GLY A 131 21.84 9.09 1.54
C GLY A 131 22.60 7.77 1.64
N GLU A 132 23.15 7.43 2.80
CA GLU A 132 23.77 6.12 3.03
C GLU A 132 22.73 5.00 2.99
N ASN A 133 23.12 3.84 2.47
CA ASN A 133 22.21 2.69 2.38
C ASN A 133 22.01 2.08 3.77
N CYS A 134 20.76 1.88 4.17
CA CYS A 134 20.39 1.29 5.45
C CYS A 134 19.77 -0.12 5.33
N ALA A 135 19.15 -0.42 4.19
CA ALA A 135 18.56 -1.73 3.93
C ALA A 135 18.44 -1.95 2.42
N GLU A 136 18.25 -3.20 2.01
CA GLU A 136 17.82 -3.54 0.66
C GLU A 136 16.98 -4.82 0.68
N GLY A 137 16.26 -5.06 -0.40
CA GLY A 137 15.42 -6.24 -0.51
C GLY A 137 14.36 -6.13 -1.58
N GLU A 138 13.32 -6.93 -1.43
CA GLU A 138 12.23 -7.05 -2.40
C GLU A 138 10.92 -6.54 -1.83
N LEU A 139 10.23 -5.71 -2.60
CA LEU A 139 8.88 -5.23 -2.30
C LEU A 139 7.88 -6.03 -3.13
N ILE A 140 6.89 -6.63 -2.43
CA ILE A 140 5.82 -7.40 -3.06
C ILE A 140 4.48 -6.91 -2.52
N LEU A 141 3.68 -6.25 -3.37
CA LEU A 141 2.37 -5.72 -3.01
C LEU A 141 1.28 -6.19 -3.97
N VAL A 142 0.07 -6.32 -3.43
CA VAL A 142 -1.15 -6.59 -4.21
C VAL A 142 -2.22 -5.55 -3.91
N GLY A 143 -3.12 -5.29 -4.86
CA GLY A 143 -4.23 -4.36 -4.65
C GLY A 143 -5.05 -4.73 -3.42
N SER A 144 -5.42 -3.73 -2.61
CA SER A 144 -6.10 -3.92 -1.32
C SER A 144 -7.41 -4.72 -1.46
N GLU A 145 -8.17 -4.50 -2.53
CA GLU A 145 -9.40 -5.28 -2.80
C GLU A 145 -9.10 -6.77 -2.96
N PHE A 146 -8.07 -7.12 -3.75
CA PHE A 146 -7.65 -8.51 -3.92
C PHE A 146 -7.15 -9.11 -2.60
N PHE A 147 -6.36 -8.35 -1.85
CA PHE A 147 -5.87 -8.73 -0.53
C PHE A 147 -7.02 -9.11 0.42
N TYR A 148 -7.99 -8.21 0.61
CA TYR A 148 -9.10 -8.46 1.53
C TYR A 148 -9.99 -9.62 1.09
N LYS A 149 -10.22 -9.78 -0.21
CA LYS A 149 -10.99 -10.91 -0.75
C LYS A 149 -10.30 -12.25 -0.47
N ARG A 150 -8.97 -12.30 -0.53
CA ARG A 150 -8.19 -13.49 -0.15
C ARG A 150 -8.26 -13.74 1.35
N MET A 151 -8.08 -12.70 2.16
CA MET A 151 -8.20 -12.78 3.62
C MET A 151 -9.57 -13.32 4.06
N GLU A 152 -10.65 -12.86 3.46
CA GLU A 152 -11.99 -13.35 3.77
C GLU A 152 -12.17 -14.84 3.42
N LYS A 153 -11.63 -15.29 2.29
CA LYS A 153 -11.66 -16.71 1.91
C LYS A 153 -10.89 -17.58 2.92
N LEU A 154 -9.73 -17.10 3.39
CA LEU A 154 -8.95 -17.78 4.41
C LEU A 154 -9.72 -17.87 5.73
N ASN A 155 -10.32 -16.76 6.17
CA ASN A 155 -11.15 -16.72 7.37
C ASN A 155 -12.32 -17.70 7.33
N ARG A 156 -12.99 -17.85 6.18
CA ARG A 156 -14.06 -18.83 6.00
C ARG A 156 -13.58 -20.28 6.07
N LYS A 157 -12.33 -20.56 5.71
CA LYS A 157 -11.72 -21.89 5.85
C LYS A 157 -11.33 -22.15 7.30
N ILE A 158 -10.65 -21.20 7.94
CA ILE A 158 -10.18 -21.27 9.33
C ILE A 158 -11.34 -21.39 10.32
N SER A 159 -12.45 -20.66 10.10
CA SER A 159 -13.63 -20.74 10.97
C SER A 159 -14.27 -22.14 11.02
N ARG A 160 -14.07 -22.96 9.97
CA ARG A 160 -14.56 -24.34 9.89
C ARG A 160 -13.63 -25.35 10.56
N VAL A 161 -12.39 -24.97 10.86
CA VAL A 161 -11.44 -25.84 11.55
C VAL A 161 -11.76 -25.85 13.05
N LYS A 162 -12.23 -27.00 13.56
CA LYS A 162 -12.60 -27.16 14.97
C LYS A 162 -11.41 -27.03 15.94
N LYS A 163 -10.19 -27.27 15.46
CA LYS A 163 -8.96 -27.37 16.27
C LYS A 163 -8.26 -26.03 16.56
N ILE A 164 -8.74 -24.91 16.00
CA ILE A 164 -8.20 -23.57 16.24
C ILE A 164 -9.05 -22.89 17.32
N ASP A 165 -8.40 -22.29 18.32
CA ASP A 165 -9.06 -21.65 19.45
C ASP A 165 -9.91 -20.43 19.02
N SER A 166 -10.84 -20.03 19.90
CA SER A 166 -11.80 -18.95 19.62
C SER A 166 -11.16 -17.56 19.56
N VAL A 167 -10.03 -17.33 20.23
CA VAL A 167 -9.30 -16.06 20.29
C VAL A 167 -8.55 -15.83 18.98
N THR A 168 -7.80 -16.82 18.51
CA THR A 168 -7.14 -16.78 17.19
C THR A 168 -8.15 -16.58 16.07
N LYS A 169 -9.33 -17.24 16.14
CA LYS A 169 -10.41 -17.03 15.17
C LYS A 169 -11.00 -15.61 15.20
N ALA A 170 -11.02 -14.95 16.35
CA ALA A 170 -11.57 -13.59 16.48
C ALA A 170 -10.60 -12.53 15.93
N ASN A 171 -9.30 -12.71 16.16
CA ASN A 171 -8.25 -11.80 15.68
C ASN A 171 -8.05 -11.87 14.16
N LEU A 172 -8.27 -13.04 13.54
CA LEU A 172 -8.14 -13.20 12.09
C LEU A 172 -9.30 -12.59 11.28
N LYS A 173 -10.45 -12.28 11.88
CA LYS A 173 -11.63 -11.75 11.16
C LYS A 173 -11.26 -10.51 10.31
N THR A 174 -11.56 -10.58 9.00
CA THR A 174 -11.25 -9.51 8.03
C THR A 174 -11.80 -8.13 8.43
N SER A 175 -12.96 -8.08 9.09
CA SER A 175 -13.55 -6.83 9.59
C SER A 175 -12.74 -6.22 10.74
N THR A 176 -12.22 -7.05 11.65
CA THR A 176 -11.31 -6.62 12.72
C THR A 176 -10.00 -6.12 12.13
N PHE A 177 -9.43 -6.85 11.18
CA PHE A 177 -8.19 -6.45 10.49
C PHE A 177 -8.35 -5.14 9.71
N LYS A 178 -9.42 -4.99 8.91
CA LYS A 178 -9.74 -3.73 8.21
C LYS A 178 -9.86 -2.56 9.19
N ARG A 179 -10.52 -2.78 10.33
CA ARG A 179 -10.69 -1.76 11.37
C ARG A 179 -9.37 -1.41 12.05
N LYS A 180 -8.54 -2.39 12.41
CA LYS A 180 -7.20 -2.18 13.00
C LYS A 180 -6.29 -1.41 12.03
N LEU A 181 -6.28 -1.80 10.76
CA LEU A 181 -5.51 -1.12 9.70
C LEU A 181 -5.98 0.32 9.45
N ALA A 182 -7.30 0.55 9.44
CA ALA A 182 -7.90 1.87 9.22
C ALA A 182 -7.82 2.81 10.43
N LYS A 183 -7.81 2.28 11.66
CA LYS A 183 -7.86 3.07 12.90
C LYS A 183 -6.49 3.34 13.54
N ASN A 184 -5.38 2.93 12.91
CA ASN A 184 -4.04 3.05 13.50
C ASN A 184 -3.89 2.35 14.88
N LEU A 185 -4.75 1.39 15.21
CA LEU A 185 -4.70 0.66 16.48
C LEU A 185 -4.27 -0.78 16.22
N LEU A 186 -3.09 -1.11 16.72
CA LEU A 186 -2.67 -2.46 17.02
C LEU A 186 -2.20 -2.46 18.47
N GLU A 187 -2.67 -3.45 19.22
CA GLU A 187 -2.30 -3.69 20.61
C GLU A 187 -1.18 -4.72 20.61
N ASN A 188 -0.28 -4.62 21.61
CA ASN A 188 1.05 -5.23 21.71
C ASN A 188 1.11 -6.79 21.70
N GLU A 189 0.02 -7.48 21.32
CA GLU A 189 -0.09 -8.95 21.33
C GLU A 189 -0.46 -9.54 19.95
N ASP A 190 -0.62 -8.71 18.91
CA ASP A 190 -0.97 -9.19 17.56
C ASP A 190 0.26 -9.72 16.80
N VAL A 191 0.60 -11.02 16.94
CA VAL A 191 1.61 -11.66 16.08
C VAL A 191 1.01 -11.93 14.70
N ILE A 192 1.43 -11.19 13.67
CA ILE A 192 1.02 -11.40 12.27
C ILE A 192 2.25 -11.59 11.39
N SER A 193 2.56 -12.83 11.04
CA SER A 193 3.56 -13.15 10.02
C SER A 193 2.91 -13.17 8.64
N LEU A 194 3.25 -12.21 7.79
CA LEU A 194 2.84 -12.12 6.39
C LEU A 194 3.93 -12.79 5.52
N TYR A 195 3.74 -14.03 5.07
CA TYR A 195 4.60 -14.60 4.03
C TYR A 195 3.90 -14.47 2.68
N ILE A 196 4.48 -13.69 1.77
CA ILE A 196 4.05 -13.67 0.37
C ILE A 196 5.12 -14.44 -0.40
N ASP A 197 4.82 -15.70 -0.75
CA ASP A 197 5.72 -16.52 -1.55
C ASP A 197 5.55 -16.20 -3.05
N ASP A 198 6.63 -16.44 -3.80
CA ASP A 198 6.88 -16.08 -5.19
C ASP A 198 5.92 -16.72 -6.21
N SER A 199 4.99 -17.54 -5.70
CA SER A 199 4.01 -18.31 -6.44
C SER A 199 2.60 -17.72 -6.37
N SER A 200 2.39 -16.40 -6.21
CA SER A 200 1.04 -15.82 -6.03
C SER A 200 0.29 -16.31 -4.77
N GLU A 201 0.97 -17.02 -3.88
CA GLU A 201 0.36 -17.63 -2.70
C GLU A 201 0.90 -16.94 -1.45
N VAL A 202 -0.02 -16.33 -0.70
CA VAL A 202 0.28 -15.80 0.64
C VAL A 202 0.20 -16.98 1.59
N PHE A 203 1.33 -17.42 2.12
CA PHE A 203 1.42 -18.41 3.18
C PHE A 203 1.26 -17.70 4.53
N PHE A 204 0.43 -18.25 5.40
CA PHE A 204 0.37 -17.87 6.81
C PHE A 204 0.90 -19.08 7.59
N GLY A 205 2.13 -18.96 8.09
CA GLY A 205 2.66 -19.91 9.06
C GLY A 205 2.10 -19.59 10.44
N ILE A 206 1.45 -20.56 11.08
CA ILE A 206 1.19 -20.53 12.52
C ILE A 206 2.38 -21.25 13.15
N VAL A 207 3.25 -20.52 13.85
CA VAL A 207 4.23 -21.16 14.74
C VAL A 207 3.47 -21.53 16.00
N GLY A 208 3.30 -22.83 16.21
CA GLY A 208 2.66 -23.39 17.41
C GLY A 208 3.66 -23.56 18.55
#